data_AF-A0A0A0I353-F1
#
_entry.id   AF-A0A0A0I353-F1
#
_cell.length_a   1.000
_cell.length_b   1.000
_cell.length_c   1.000
_cell.angle_alpha   90.00
_cell.angle_beta   90.00
_cell.angle_gamma   90.00
#
_symmetry.space_group_name_H-M   'P 1'
#
loop_
_entity.id
_entity.type
_entity.pdbx_description
1 polymer ?
#
loop_
_entity_poly.entity_id
_entity_poly.type
_entity_poly.pdbx_seq_one_letter_code
_entity_poly.pdbx_strand_id
1 'polypeptide(L)'
;MTILKELIKLKREKMKEYIQVPHDNDRLKPYIEKPLISADGIFTRTQFSRDRDRIKFSRAFRRLEHKAQIYSHEKGDHFRTRLTHTLAVSQISRSLAKNLGLDEELVDAITLGHDIGHTPFGHQGERTLDKIMSGEDDLSGKIKYSINYGGFKHNFHSLKVLDELEVKHRYHKGLNLTWQVMEGILKHTKIRRHKPNECTNCGGCWDIKRFIQDENFLKDYMDYNFSVTLEGQIVAIADEIAQRQHDIDDGLMDKDLGITLDDVCYYLLCEFKKIAIEMETVHTNSIMDKYSLSHLDNLKYLIEGIEYINMDIGIERENLYKVGTLSTRVLNFFIQDVTISSLKNIGSITENDIERKNDRLIIKKKVIDFSFAAKKVNDIIESYIKRKILNSYNVNRFDAKAVFIIKQLFKAYYSNPRQMPEYILERLLNRIKPILDNIYDIKFCDGKKIRDINFVDSKPDEVNRLVNLMKLRVDFKELDIPDGFNMEKIKSMGYINEDRTLNKTKLTKLAKANYNEKFDNAESMLKALAEIQYAYLSVICDYIAGMTDNFACTEFKKLYLVI
;
A
#
# COMPACT_ATOMS: atom_id res chain seq x y z
N MET A 1 23.95 -1.25 -32.91
CA MET A 1 24.20 -0.56 -31.62
C MET A 1 24.39 0.96 -31.73
N THR A 2 25.06 1.51 -32.74
CA THR A 2 25.42 2.95 -32.83
C THR A 2 24.21 3.90 -32.94
N ILE A 3 23.21 3.52 -33.74
CA ILE A 3 21.99 4.32 -33.96
C ILE A 3 21.08 4.39 -32.72
N LEU A 4 21.02 3.31 -31.91
CA LEU A 4 20.23 3.30 -30.68
C LEU A 4 20.89 4.16 -29.59
N LYS A 5 22.22 4.16 -29.50
CA LYS A 5 22.96 5.04 -28.58
C LYS A 5 22.74 6.53 -28.90
N GLU A 6 22.73 6.92 -30.17
CA GLU A 6 22.43 8.30 -30.58
C GLU A 6 20.96 8.69 -30.35
N LEU A 7 20.01 7.78 -30.63
CA LEU A 7 18.59 7.97 -30.31
C LEU A 7 18.34 8.13 -28.80
N ILE A 8 19.02 7.34 -27.96
CA ILE A 8 18.94 7.45 -26.50
C ILE A 8 19.48 8.81 -26.04
N LYS A 9 20.59 9.27 -26.62
CA LYS A 9 21.21 10.56 -26.27
C LYS A 9 20.31 11.74 -26.64
N LEU A 10 19.75 11.76 -27.85
CA LEU A 10 18.80 12.79 -28.30
C LEU A 10 17.51 12.79 -27.48
N LYS A 11 16.98 11.61 -27.14
CA LYS A 11 15.76 11.51 -26.34
C LYS A 11 15.96 11.96 -24.90
N ARG A 12 17.12 11.74 -24.29
CA ARG A 12 17.44 12.23 -22.94
C ARG A 12 17.34 13.75 -22.79
N GLU A 13 17.60 14.52 -23.83
CA GLU A 13 17.40 15.98 -23.76
C GLU A 13 15.92 16.35 -23.72
N LYS A 14 15.10 15.65 -24.51
CA LYS A 14 13.63 15.80 -24.51
C LYS A 14 13.00 15.35 -23.19
N MET A 15 13.63 14.41 -22.48
CA MET A 15 13.17 13.93 -21.16
C MET A 15 13.13 15.02 -20.09
N LYS A 16 13.96 16.07 -20.21
CA LYS A 16 13.98 17.19 -19.26
C LYS A 16 12.62 17.90 -19.16
N GLU A 17 11.80 17.85 -20.20
CA GLU A 17 10.46 18.45 -20.21
C GLU A 17 9.46 17.68 -19.33
N TYR A 18 9.75 16.41 -19.03
CA TYR A 18 8.87 15.48 -18.32
C TYR A 18 9.33 15.16 -16.88
N ILE A 19 10.48 15.69 -16.46
CA ILE A 19 11.01 15.52 -15.10
C ILE A 19 10.14 16.32 -14.12
N GLN A 20 9.84 15.73 -12.97
CA GLN A 20 9.24 16.47 -11.86
C GLN A 20 10.24 17.43 -11.22
N VAL A 21 9.84 18.68 -11.06
CA VAL A 21 10.68 19.71 -10.43
C VAL A 21 10.25 19.88 -8.97
N PRO A 22 11.17 19.77 -7.99
CA PRO A 22 10.81 19.91 -6.58
C PRO A 22 10.46 21.36 -6.23
N HIS A 23 9.33 21.59 -5.55
CA HIS A 23 8.92 22.92 -5.10
C HIS A 23 8.47 22.93 -3.62
N ASP A 24 8.69 24.04 -2.89
CA ASP A 24 8.32 24.15 -1.47
C ASP A 24 6.80 24.03 -1.24
N ASN A 25 6.01 24.58 -2.18
CA ASN A 25 4.54 24.52 -2.16
C ASN A 25 3.95 23.16 -2.57
N ASP A 26 4.77 22.13 -2.77
CA ASP A 26 4.29 20.78 -3.05
C ASP A 26 3.85 20.02 -1.79
N ARG A 27 4.08 20.58 -0.60
CA ARG A 27 3.71 19.99 0.69
C ARG A 27 2.32 20.41 1.11
N LEU A 28 1.64 19.59 1.91
CA LEU A 28 0.34 19.94 2.51
C LEU A 28 0.45 21.20 3.38
N LYS A 29 1.54 21.33 4.13
CA LYS A 29 1.79 22.47 5.02
C LYS A 29 3.17 23.08 4.73
N PRO A 30 3.31 23.90 3.66
CA PRO A 30 4.60 24.48 3.28
C PRO A 30 5.21 25.36 4.38
N TYR A 31 4.38 26.10 5.12
CA TYR A 31 4.80 27.06 6.16
C TYR A 31 5.54 26.43 7.35
N ILE A 32 5.41 25.11 7.57
CA ILE A 32 6.12 24.40 8.64
C ILE A 32 7.61 24.30 8.30
N GLU A 33 7.93 24.26 7.01
CA GLU A 33 9.29 24.08 6.54
C GLU A 33 10.00 25.42 6.52
N LYS A 34 10.99 25.58 7.41
CA LYS A 34 11.99 26.63 7.19
C LYS A 34 12.87 26.19 6.00
N PRO A 35 13.09 27.07 5.00
CA PRO A 35 14.11 26.80 4.00
C PRO A 35 15.45 26.64 4.73
N LEU A 36 16.06 25.46 4.63
CA LEU A 36 17.42 25.22 5.11
C LEU A 36 18.36 25.81 4.06
N ILE A 37 18.37 27.15 3.96
CA ILE A 37 19.40 27.85 3.21
C ILE A 37 20.65 27.70 4.07
N SER A 38 21.66 26.97 3.58
CA SER A 38 23.01 27.09 4.14
C SER A 38 23.37 28.58 4.10
N ALA A 39 24.13 29.11 5.05
CA ALA A 39 24.46 30.54 5.11
C ALA A 39 24.96 31.13 3.77
N ASP A 40 25.50 30.26 2.90
CA ASP A 40 26.11 30.60 1.62
C ASP A 40 25.22 30.27 0.40
N GLY A 41 24.06 29.62 0.58
CA GLY A 41 23.17 29.18 -0.51
C GLY A 41 23.71 28.07 -1.43
N ILE A 42 24.92 27.57 -1.18
CA ILE A 42 25.64 26.63 -2.05
C ILE A 42 25.20 25.16 -1.87
N PHE A 43 24.76 24.76 -0.67
CA PHE A 43 24.44 23.37 -0.36
C PHE A 43 23.04 23.23 0.21
N THR A 44 22.06 22.94 -0.65
CA THR A 44 20.69 22.66 -0.21
C THR A 44 20.19 21.32 -0.74
N ARG A 45 19.68 20.47 0.14
CA ARG A 45 18.93 19.26 -0.26
C ARG A 45 17.64 19.68 -0.95
N THR A 46 17.29 18.99 -2.06
CA THR A 46 16.01 19.18 -2.74
C THR A 46 14.84 18.72 -1.86
N GLN A 47 13.61 19.11 -2.22
CA GLN A 47 12.42 18.65 -1.48
C GLN A 47 12.26 17.13 -1.50
N PHE A 48 12.56 16.48 -2.63
CA PHE A 48 12.53 15.02 -2.76
C PHE A 48 13.61 14.35 -1.91
N SER A 49 14.83 14.91 -1.87
CA SER A 49 15.90 14.40 -1.01
C SER A 49 15.53 14.51 0.49
N ARG A 50 14.89 15.61 0.88
CA ARG A 50 14.35 15.77 2.25
C ARG A 50 13.27 14.73 2.56
N ASP A 51 12.43 14.39 1.59
CA ASP A 51 11.37 13.39 1.77
C ASP A 51 11.93 11.99 1.90
N ARG A 52 12.87 11.61 1.04
CA ARG A 52 13.62 10.35 1.15
C ARG A 52 14.19 10.18 2.55
N ASP A 53 14.89 11.20 3.06
CA ASP A 53 15.54 11.13 4.36
C ASP A 53 14.52 11.02 5.50
N ARG A 54 13.39 11.76 5.44
CA ARG A 54 12.30 11.65 6.44
C ARG A 54 11.76 10.23 6.52
N ILE A 55 11.52 9.63 5.36
CA ILE A 55 11.01 8.26 5.26
C ILE A 55 12.04 7.29 5.85
N LYS A 56 13.29 7.37 5.40
CA LYS A 56 14.39 6.49 5.83
C LYS A 56 14.62 6.50 7.35
N PHE A 57 14.50 7.66 8.00
CA PHE A 57 14.69 7.80 9.45
C PHE A 57 13.41 7.59 10.28
N SER A 58 12.27 7.30 9.64
CA SER A 58 11.00 7.06 10.35
C SER A 58 11.04 5.78 11.19
N ARG A 59 10.18 5.68 12.20
CA ARG A 59 10.04 4.43 12.96
C ARG A 59 9.42 3.34 12.08
N ALA A 60 8.51 3.70 11.19
CA ALA A 60 7.84 2.75 10.31
C ALA A 60 8.78 2.09 9.30
N PHE A 61 9.70 2.85 8.70
CA PHE A 61 10.72 2.28 7.81
C PHE A 61 11.61 1.26 8.53
N ARG A 62 12.05 1.56 9.76
CA ARG A 62 12.80 0.60 10.60
C ARG A 62 12.04 -0.70 10.86
N ARG A 63 10.71 -0.64 11.00
CA ARG A 63 9.89 -1.85 11.23
C ARG A 63 9.84 -2.80 10.02
N LEU A 64 10.20 -2.34 8.82
CA LEU A 64 10.26 -3.20 7.62
C LEU A 64 11.33 -4.30 7.75
N GLU A 65 12.34 -4.12 8.60
CA GLU A 65 13.36 -5.12 8.89
C GLU A 65 12.77 -6.42 9.46
N HIS A 66 11.67 -6.32 10.21
CA HIS A 66 11.05 -7.45 10.91
C HIS A 66 9.65 -7.77 10.37
N LYS A 67 9.41 -7.50 9.09
CA LYS A 67 8.17 -7.87 8.37
C LYS A 67 8.51 -8.81 7.24
N ALA A 68 7.84 -9.96 7.20
CA ALA A 68 7.96 -10.93 6.13
C ALA A 68 7.47 -10.38 4.79
N GLN A 69 8.16 -10.80 3.73
CA GLN A 69 7.72 -10.65 2.34
C GLN A 69 6.81 -11.83 1.95
N ILE A 70 7.39 -13.04 1.85
CA ILE A 70 6.69 -14.31 1.60
C ILE A 70 6.87 -15.28 2.77
N TYR A 71 8.11 -15.45 3.22
CA TYR A 71 8.46 -16.38 4.29
C TYR A 71 8.67 -15.66 5.61
N SER A 72 8.29 -16.31 6.71
CA SER A 72 8.64 -15.86 8.06
C SER A 72 10.15 -15.95 8.29
N HIS A 73 10.69 -15.08 9.15
CA HIS A 73 12.06 -15.18 9.65
C HIS A 73 12.37 -16.55 10.29
N GLU A 74 11.36 -17.27 10.79
CA GLU A 74 11.53 -18.61 11.36
C GLU A 74 12.02 -19.66 10.36
N LYS A 75 11.93 -19.42 9.04
CA LYS A 75 12.40 -20.35 8.01
C LYS A 75 13.93 -20.30 7.79
N GLY A 76 14.60 -19.20 8.15
CA GLY A 76 16.05 -19.05 8.01
C GLY A 76 16.50 -17.61 7.82
N ASP A 77 17.78 -17.34 8.09
CA ASP A 77 18.35 -15.98 8.14
C ASP A 77 18.49 -15.29 6.78
N HIS A 78 18.38 -16.04 5.69
CA HIS A 78 18.58 -15.54 4.32
C HIS A 78 17.27 -15.21 3.58
N PHE A 79 16.11 -15.49 4.17
CA PHE A 79 14.83 -15.12 3.57
C PHE A 79 14.60 -13.61 3.66
N ARG A 80 14.03 -13.06 2.59
CA ARG A 80 13.89 -11.62 2.47
C ARG A 80 12.82 -11.03 3.38
N THR A 81 13.16 -9.86 3.90
CA THR A 81 12.27 -8.98 4.64
C THR A 81 11.75 -7.89 3.71
N ARG A 82 10.68 -7.19 4.10
CA ARG A 82 10.20 -6.02 3.35
C ARG A 82 11.25 -4.94 3.18
N LEU A 83 12.16 -4.79 4.14
CA LEU A 83 13.28 -3.86 4.01
C LEU A 83 14.20 -4.26 2.86
N THR A 84 14.60 -5.54 2.80
CA THR A 84 15.47 -6.03 1.72
C THR A 84 14.79 -5.99 0.35
N HIS A 85 13.47 -6.21 0.28
CA HIS A 85 12.67 -5.98 -0.93
C HIS A 85 12.71 -4.50 -1.33
N THR A 86 12.39 -3.60 -0.40
CA THR A 86 12.38 -2.15 -0.65
C THR A 86 13.73 -1.64 -1.15
N LEU A 87 14.85 -2.14 -0.61
CA LEU A 87 16.19 -1.78 -1.07
C LEU A 87 16.49 -2.26 -2.49
N ALA A 88 16.01 -3.45 -2.86
CA ALA A 88 16.13 -3.94 -4.23
C ALA A 88 15.26 -3.14 -5.21
N VAL A 89 14.00 -2.83 -4.85
CA VAL A 89 13.16 -1.91 -5.63
C VAL A 89 13.85 -0.56 -5.82
N SER A 90 14.52 -0.04 -4.78
CA SER A 90 15.26 1.24 -4.85
C SER A 90 16.40 1.16 -5.86
N GLN A 91 17.16 0.06 -5.86
CA GLN A 91 18.25 -0.15 -6.81
C GLN A 91 17.75 -0.24 -8.26
N ILE A 92 16.68 -0.98 -8.51
CA ILE A 92 16.08 -1.17 -9.84
C ILE A 92 15.48 0.15 -10.35
N SER A 93 14.68 0.81 -9.52
CA SER A 93 13.98 2.03 -9.85
C SER A 93 14.95 3.18 -10.13
N ARG A 94 16.02 3.33 -9.34
CA ARG A 94 17.09 4.31 -9.62
C ARG A 94 17.86 4.00 -10.90
N SER A 95 18.11 2.72 -11.21
CA SER A 95 18.73 2.31 -12.47
C SER A 95 17.87 2.72 -13.67
N LEU A 96 16.55 2.49 -13.61
CA LEU A 96 15.60 2.93 -14.62
C LEU A 96 15.54 4.46 -14.74
N ALA A 97 15.48 5.17 -13.61
CA ALA A 97 15.45 6.63 -13.56
C ALA A 97 16.70 7.22 -14.23
N LYS A 98 17.88 6.70 -13.89
CA LYS A 98 19.16 7.09 -14.49
C LYS A 98 19.21 6.80 -16.00
N ASN A 99 18.68 5.65 -16.43
CA ASN A 99 18.65 5.31 -17.85
C ASN A 99 17.77 6.27 -18.65
N LEU A 100 16.63 6.66 -18.08
CA LEU A 100 15.62 7.54 -18.66
C LEU A 100 15.90 9.03 -18.42
N GLY A 101 16.86 9.39 -17.57
CA GLY A 101 17.17 10.78 -17.24
C GLY A 101 16.10 11.46 -16.38
N LEU A 102 15.48 10.72 -15.46
CA LEU A 102 14.47 11.21 -14.51
C LEU A 102 15.07 11.46 -13.12
N ASP A 103 14.30 12.05 -12.21
CA ASP A 103 14.78 12.39 -10.87
C ASP A 103 14.96 11.14 -9.98
N GLU A 104 16.22 10.78 -9.70
CA GLU A 104 16.55 9.62 -8.86
C GLU A 104 16.09 9.78 -7.40
N GLU A 105 16.06 11.01 -6.86
CA GLU A 105 15.70 11.25 -5.45
C GLU A 105 14.19 11.11 -5.24
N LEU A 106 13.37 11.52 -6.21
CA LEU A 106 11.91 11.30 -6.19
C LEU A 106 11.59 9.81 -6.27
N VAL A 107 12.20 9.10 -7.21
CA VAL A 107 12.01 7.65 -7.36
C VAL A 107 12.42 6.91 -6.09
N ASP A 108 13.54 7.29 -5.47
CA ASP A 108 13.99 6.67 -4.23
C ASP A 108 13.07 7.01 -3.06
N ALA A 109 12.62 8.27 -2.92
CA ALA A 109 11.65 8.67 -1.89
C ALA A 109 10.33 7.88 -1.98
N ILE A 110 9.76 7.77 -3.18
CA ILE A 110 8.54 6.97 -3.42
C ILE A 110 8.80 5.51 -3.05
N THR A 111 9.93 4.96 -3.49
CA THR A 111 10.30 3.57 -3.22
C THR A 111 10.45 3.31 -1.74
N LEU A 112 11.16 4.13 -0.97
CA LEU A 112 11.32 3.87 0.47
C LEU A 112 9.99 3.94 1.23
N GLY A 113 8.98 4.62 0.67
CA GLY A 113 7.67 4.78 1.28
C GLY A 113 6.59 3.78 0.84
N HIS A 114 6.76 3.06 -0.28
CA HIS A 114 5.67 2.28 -0.90
C HIS A 114 5.10 1.22 0.04
N ASP A 115 5.98 0.53 0.77
CA ASP A 115 5.67 -0.64 1.59
C ASP A 115 5.52 -0.38 3.10
N ILE A 116 5.68 0.87 3.53
CA ILE A 116 5.66 1.25 4.95
C ILE A 116 4.34 0.90 5.66
N GLY A 117 3.23 0.94 4.93
CA GLY A 117 1.89 0.64 5.41
C GLY A 117 1.54 -0.84 5.45
N HIS A 118 2.46 -1.75 5.11
CA HIS A 118 2.13 -3.17 5.18
C HIS A 118 1.88 -3.65 6.59
N THR A 119 1.00 -4.61 6.73
CA THR A 119 0.70 -5.31 7.98
C THR A 119 1.76 -6.36 8.30
N PRO A 120 1.81 -6.84 9.56
CA PRO A 120 2.47 -8.09 9.87
C PRO A 120 1.94 -9.24 9.01
N PHE A 121 2.81 -10.18 8.66
CA PHE A 121 2.51 -11.34 7.81
C PHE A 121 2.06 -10.97 6.38
N GLY A 122 2.47 -9.79 5.90
CA GLY A 122 2.31 -9.36 4.51
C GLY A 122 0.87 -9.37 4.01
N HIS A 123 0.63 -9.99 2.86
CA HIS A 123 -0.69 -9.97 2.20
C HIS A 123 -1.79 -10.64 3.02
N GLN A 124 -1.46 -11.61 3.89
CA GLN A 124 -2.45 -12.27 4.72
C GLN A 124 -2.96 -11.35 5.83
N GLY A 125 -2.07 -10.59 6.47
CA GLY A 125 -2.47 -9.57 7.43
C GLY A 125 -3.34 -8.51 6.77
N GLU A 126 -2.96 -8.06 5.56
CA GLU A 126 -3.73 -7.08 4.78
C GLU A 126 -5.14 -7.59 4.48
N ARG A 127 -5.27 -8.79 3.90
CA ARG A 127 -6.58 -9.40 3.59
C ARG A 127 -7.44 -9.59 4.84
N THR A 128 -6.83 -9.91 5.97
CA THR A 128 -7.56 -10.13 7.22
C THR A 128 -8.12 -8.82 7.77
N LEU A 129 -7.31 -7.76 7.81
CA LEU A 129 -7.77 -6.43 8.23
C LEU A 129 -8.77 -5.84 7.24
N ASP A 130 -8.59 -6.07 5.93
CA ASP A 130 -9.51 -5.61 4.89
C ASP A 130 -10.91 -6.19 5.11
N LYS A 131 -11.02 -7.50 5.34
CA LYS A 131 -12.30 -8.17 5.62
C LYS A 131 -12.98 -7.65 6.89
N ILE A 132 -12.21 -7.36 7.94
CA ILE A 132 -12.75 -6.79 9.18
C ILE A 132 -13.27 -5.37 8.93
N MET A 133 -12.48 -4.53 8.26
CA MET A 133 -12.83 -3.12 7.99
C MET A 133 -13.87 -2.94 6.89
N SER A 134 -14.01 -3.88 5.95
CA SER A 134 -15.10 -3.93 4.96
C SER A 134 -16.39 -4.51 5.56
N GLY A 135 -16.31 -5.06 6.77
CA GLY A 135 -17.43 -5.71 7.44
C GLY A 135 -17.86 -7.04 6.79
N GLU A 136 -16.96 -7.69 6.06
CA GLU A 136 -17.09 -9.09 5.61
C GLU A 136 -16.84 -10.08 6.75
N ASP A 137 -15.99 -9.72 7.71
CA ASP A 137 -15.66 -10.53 8.87
C ASP A 137 -16.07 -9.80 10.17
N ASP A 138 -17.04 -10.36 10.87
CA ASP A 138 -17.59 -9.82 12.12
C ASP A 138 -16.87 -10.36 13.38
N LEU A 139 -15.71 -11.02 13.19
CA LEU A 139 -14.94 -11.67 14.24
C LEU A 139 -15.75 -12.73 15.01
N SER A 140 -16.50 -13.56 14.27
CA SER A 140 -17.36 -14.61 14.80
C SER A 140 -18.48 -14.04 15.68
N GLY A 141 -19.22 -13.06 15.14
CA GLY A 141 -20.35 -12.40 15.80
C GLY A 141 -19.97 -11.43 16.91
N LYS A 142 -18.68 -11.06 17.08
CA LYS A 142 -18.27 -10.09 18.10
C LYS A 142 -18.61 -8.66 17.69
N ILE A 143 -18.47 -8.33 16.41
CA ILE A 143 -18.89 -7.03 15.85
C ILE A 143 -20.38 -7.11 15.55
N LYS A 144 -21.21 -6.58 16.47
CA LYS A 144 -22.68 -6.64 16.39
C LYS A 144 -23.22 -5.97 15.11
N TYR A 145 -22.66 -4.82 14.77
CA TYR A 145 -23.02 -4.06 13.58
C TYR A 145 -21.78 -3.92 12.72
N SER A 146 -21.63 -4.86 11.79
CA SER A 146 -20.49 -4.94 10.88
C SER A 146 -20.68 -3.92 9.74
N ILE A 147 -20.40 -2.64 10.00
CA ILE A 147 -20.49 -1.56 9.00
C ILE A 147 -19.32 -1.65 8.03
N ASN A 148 -19.58 -1.36 6.74
CA ASN A 148 -18.53 -1.30 5.75
C ASN A 148 -17.85 0.07 5.75
N TYR A 149 -16.61 0.13 6.25
CA TYR A 149 -15.81 1.35 6.33
C TYR A 149 -14.82 1.52 5.17
N GLY A 150 -14.97 0.75 4.09
CA GLY A 150 -14.12 0.83 2.90
C GLY A 150 -12.89 -0.08 2.91
N GLY A 151 -12.70 -0.93 3.93
CA GLY A 151 -11.63 -1.92 3.95
C GLY A 151 -10.25 -1.39 4.36
N PHE A 152 -9.21 -2.13 4.01
CA PHE A 152 -7.80 -1.86 4.32
C PHE A 152 -6.90 -2.24 3.14
N LYS A 153 -5.92 -1.40 2.85
CA LYS A 153 -4.89 -1.68 1.83
C LYS A 153 -3.58 -0.98 2.21
N HIS A 154 -2.46 -1.69 2.04
CA HIS A 154 -1.13 -1.20 2.43
C HIS A 154 -0.76 0.15 1.84
N ASN A 155 -0.96 0.41 0.54
CA ASN A 155 -0.60 1.68 -0.10
C ASN A 155 -1.38 2.88 0.48
N PHE A 156 -2.66 2.70 0.79
CA PHE A 156 -3.45 3.69 1.53
C PHE A 156 -2.96 3.85 2.97
N HIS A 157 -2.65 2.73 3.64
CA HIS A 157 -2.10 2.78 4.99
C HIS A 157 -0.69 3.41 5.02
N SER A 158 0.12 3.29 3.96
CA SER A 158 1.40 3.97 3.81
C SER A 158 1.20 5.48 3.87
N LEU A 159 0.18 6.01 3.17
CA LEU A 159 -0.17 7.43 3.28
C LEU A 159 -0.54 7.81 4.71
N LYS A 160 -1.38 7.00 5.37
CA LYS A 160 -1.80 7.27 6.76
C LYS A 160 -0.63 7.26 7.72
N VAL A 161 0.30 6.32 7.56
CA VAL A 161 1.51 6.27 8.36
C VAL A 161 2.33 7.55 8.17
N LEU A 162 2.51 7.97 6.91
CA LEU A 162 3.37 9.09 6.56
C LEU A 162 2.72 10.47 6.80
N ASP A 163 1.39 10.56 6.77
CA ASP A 163 0.64 11.82 6.92
C ASP A 163 0.03 11.99 8.31
N GLU A 164 -0.32 10.90 9.00
CA GLU A 164 -0.99 10.97 10.31
C GLU A 164 -0.23 10.32 11.47
N LEU A 165 0.33 9.11 11.28
CA LEU A 165 0.77 8.28 12.42
C LEU A 165 2.22 8.52 12.84
N GLU A 166 3.12 8.80 11.90
CA GLU A 166 4.48 9.25 12.23
C GLU A 166 4.43 10.67 12.78
N VAL A 167 5.34 10.97 13.71
CA VAL A 167 5.41 12.28 14.37
C VAL A 167 6.82 12.81 14.22
N LYS A 168 6.96 13.84 13.39
CA LYS A 168 8.21 14.59 13.22
C LYS A 168 8.15 15.99 13.84
N HIS A 169 6.97 16.61 13.82
CA HIS A 169 6.77 17.99 14.24
C HIS A 169 5.93 18.04 15.53
N ARG A 170 6.24 18.99 16.42
CA ARG A 170 5.56 19.12 17.73
C ARG A 170 4.05 19.36 17.63
N TYR A 171 3.62 20.12 16.62
CA TYR A 171 2.22 20.55 16.47
C TYR A 171 1.54 20.01 15.21
N HIS A 172 2.21 19.15 14.45
CA HIS A 172 1.68 18.64 13.18
C HIS A 172 1.94 17.14 13.05
N LYS A 173 0.90 16.43 12.63
CA LYS A 173 0.95 15.00 12.33
C LYS A 173 1.70 14.74 11.03
N GLY A 174 2.31 13.57 10.94
CA GLY A 174 2.99 13.09 9.75
C GLY A 174 4.39 13.67 9.54
N LEU A 175 4.91 13.33 8.36
CA LEU A 175 6.21 13.74 7.84
C LEU A 175 6.10 14.92 6.85
N ASN A 176 4.89 15.38 6.52
CA ASN A 176 4.61 16.51 5.64
C ASN A 176 5.31 16.39 4.27
N LEU A 177 5.21 15.23 3.62
CA LEU A 177 5.87 14.92 2.34
C LEU A 177 5.23 15.69 1.17
N THR A 178 5.93 15.76 0.03
CA THR A 178 5.39 16.35 -1.20
C THR A 178 4.32 15.46 -1.83
N TRP A 179 3.42 16.08 -2.60
CA TRP A 179 2.34 15.35 -3.26
C TRP A 179 2.86 14.30 -4.24
N GLN A 180 3.99 14.54 -4.93
CA GLN A 180 4.58 13.58 -5.88
C GLN A 180 4.95 12.27 -5.16
N VAL A 181 5.57 12.39 -3.99
CA VAL A 181 5.96 11.22 -3.18
C VAL A 181 4.72 10.48 -2.69
N MET A 182 3.74 11.20 -2.13
CA MET A 182 2.49 10.62 -1.63
C MET A 182 1.68 9.96 -2.76
N GLU A 183 1.59 10.58 -3.93
CA GLU A 183 0.88 10.07 -5.10
C GLU A 183 1.57 8.82 -5.67
N GLY A 184 2.90 8.84 -5.82
CA GLY A 184 3.67 7.69 -6.26
C GLY A 184 3.51 6.50 -5.32
N ILE A 185 3.58 6.74 -4.00
CA ILE A 185 3.34 5.70 -2.97
C ILE A 185 1.92 5.15 -3.07
N LEU A 186 0.93 5.99 -3.30
CA LEU A 186 -0.44 5.53 -3.46
C LEU A 186 -0.60 4.65 -4.70
N LYS A 187 0.02 5.03 -5.82
CA LYS A 187 -0.26 4.45 -7.14
C LYS A 187 0.76 3.44 -7.65
N HIS A 188 1.72 3.02 -6.81
CA HIS A 188 2.64 1.93 -7.16
C HIS A 188 1.91 0.60 -7.41
N THR A 189 0.71 0.42 -6.85
CA THR A 189 -0.09 -0.79 -6.95
C THR A 189 -1.56 -0.48 -7.26
N LYS A 190 -2.38 -1.53 -7.41
CA LYS A 190 -3.80 -1.43 -7.78
C LYS A 190 -4.59 -0.60 -6.77
N ILE A 191 -5.47 0.24 -7.30
CA ILE A 191 -6.40 1.06 -6.53
C ILE A 191 -7.83 0.66 -6.92
N ARG A 192 -8.60 0.16 -5.95
CA ARG A 192 -10.06 -0.05 -6.11
C ARG A 192 -10.75 1.25 -5.73
N ARG A 193 -11.17 2.02 -6.73
CA ARG A 193 -11.78 3.34 -6.55
C ARG A 193 -13.28 3.30 -6.66
N HIS A 194 -13.91 4.21 -5.91
CA HIS A 194 -15.30 4.57 -6.11
C HIS A 194 -15.39 5.43 -7.36
N LYS A 195 -15.98 4.90 -8.44
CA LYS A 195 -16.39 5.73 -9.57
C LYS A 195 -17.72 6.41 -9.23
N PRO A 196 -17.83 7.75 -9.36
CA PRO A 196 -19.11 8.43 -9.22
C PRO A 196 -20.15 7.80 -10.17
N ASN A 197 -21.36 7.53 -9.66
CA ASN A 197 -22.50 6.94 -10.37
C ASN A 197 -22.43 5.45 -10.77
N GLU A 198 -21.27 4.78 -10.75
CA GLU A 198 -21.17 3.31 -11.00
C GLU A 198 -21.17 2.47 -9.69
N CYS A 199 -21.01 3.10 -8.53
CA CYS A 199 -20.63 2.41 -7.29
C CYS A 199 -21.49 2.79 -6.07
N THR A 200 -22.78 3.08 -6.23
CA THR A 200 -23.68 3.57 -5.15
C THR A 200 -23.81 2.64 -3.93
N ASN A 201 -23.43 1.36 -4.04
CA ASN A 201 -23.48 0.35 -2.97
C ASN A 201 -22.19 -0.47 -2.80
N CYS A 202 -21.06 -0.10 -3.42
CA CYS A 202 -19.89 -0.97 -3.40
C CYS A 202 -19.18 -0.94 -2.03
N GLY A 203 -19.08 -2.11 -1.41
CA GLY A 203 -18.36 -2.35 -0.16
C GLY A 203 -16.85 -2.54 -0.31
N GLY A 204 -16.27 -2.27 -1.48
CA GLY A 204 -14.88 -2.66 -1.81
C GLY A 204 -13.98 -1.54 -2.33
N CYS A 205 -14.38 -0.27 -2.17
CA CYS A 205 -13.56 0.88 -2.58
C CYS A 205 -12.92 1.54 -1.37
N TRP A 206 -11.61 1.77 -1.44
CA TRP A 206 -10.85 2.45 -0.39
C TRP A 206 -11.06 3.96 -0.53
N ASP A 207 -11.55 4.58 0.54
CA ASP A 207 -11.83 6.01 0.59
C ASP A 207 -10.62 6.77 1.13
N ILE A 208 -9.99 7.59 0.28
CA ILE A 208 -8.73 8.26 0.62
C ILE A 208 -8.84 9.17 1.84
N LYS A 209 -10.03 9.75 2.09
CA LYS A 209 -10.28 10.62 3.26
C LYS A 209 -10.13 9.90 4.61
N ARG A 210 -10.11 8.57 4.59
CA ARG A 210 -9.88 7.72 5.78
C ARG A 210 -8.39 7.54 6.11
N PHE A 211 -7.51 7.96 5.21
CA PHE A 211 -6.08 7.69 5.25
C PHE A 211 -5.20 8.94 5.18
N ILE A 212 -5.73 10.12 4.85
CA ILE A 212 -4.96 11.38 4.83
C ILE A 212 -5.73 12.50 5.53
N GLN A 213 -4.98 13.49 6.01
CA GLN A 213 -5.48 14.65 6.74
C GLN A 213 -6.40 15.54 5.89
N ASP A 214 -6.09 15.68 4.60
CA ASP A 214 -6.87 16.50 3.65
C ASP A 214 -6.92 15.80 2.28
N GLU A 215 -8.11 15.33 1.89
CA GLU A 215 -8.31 14.65 0.61
C GLU A 215 -8.00 15.54 -0.60
N ASN A 216 -8.17 16.87 -0.48
CA ASN A 216 -7.91 17.81 -1.56
C ASN A 216 -6.44 17.83 -1.96
N PHE A 217 -5.54 17.37 -1.08
CA PHE A 217 -4.10 17.30 -1.36
C PHE A 217 -3.77 16.37 -2.53
N LEU A 218 -4.53 15.28 -2.69
CA LEU A 218 -4.32 14.31 -3.76
C LEU A 218 -5.49 14.19 -4.74
N LYS A 219 -6.63 14.83 -4.45
CA LYS A 219 -7.89 14.73 -5.21
C LYS A 219 -7.70 14.92 -6.72
N ASP A 220 -6.92 15.92 -7.12
CA ASP A 220 -6.67 16.25 -8.53
C ASP A 220 -5.97 15.13 -9.32
N TYR A 221 -5.29 14.22 -8.62
CA TYR A 221 -4.56 13.13 -9.25
C TYR A 221 -5.37 11.82 -9.23
N MET A 222 -6.50 11.77 -8.53
CA MET A 222 -7.26 10.53 -8.28
C MET A 222 -8.07 10.02 -9.48
N ASP A 223 -8.05 10.71 -10.63
CA ASP A 223 -8.73 10.24 -11.84
C ASP A 223 -7.93 9.16 -12.60
N TYR A 224 -6.61 9.05 -12.36
CA TYR A 224 -5.72 8.14 -13.09
C TYR A 224 -5.35 6.91 -12.28
N ASN A 225 -5.55 5.70 -12.81
CA ASN A 225 -5.26 4.44 -12.10
C ASN A 225 -3.77 4.11 -12.00
N PHE A 226 -2.90 4.97 -12.53
CA PHE A 226 -1.44 4.89 -12.50
C PHE A 226 -0.89 6.25 -12.04
N SER A 227 0.40 6.29 -11.66
CA SER A 227 1.07 7.53 -11.25
C SER A 227 1.10 8.53 -12.39
N VAL A 228 0.72 9.78 -12.09
CA VAL A 228 0.80 10.89 -13.04
C VAL A 228 2.22 11.42 -13.24
N THR A 229 3.18 10.91 -12.47
CA THR A 229 4.61 11.18 -12.62
C THR A 229 5.29 9.99 -13.30
N LEU A 230 6.31 10.25 -14.13
CA LEU A 230 7.06 9.14 -14.74
C LEU A 230 7.86 8.38 -13.68
N GLU A 231 8.35 9.08 -12.67
CA GLU A 231 9.05 8.55 -11.50
C GLU A 231 8.18 7.57 -10.70
N GLY A 232 6.91 7.90 -10.45
CA GLY A 232 5.98 6.98 -9.79
C GLY A 232 5.61 5.76 -10.67
N GLN A 233 5.54 5.92 -11.99
CA GLN A 233 5.36 4.77 -12.90
C GLN A 233 6.60 3.85 -12.89
N ILE A 234 7.81 4.40 -12.75
CA ILE A 234 9.04 3.63 -12.56
C ILE A 234 8.97 2.78 -11.29
N VAL A 235 8.51 3.35 -10.16
CA VAL A 235 8.43 2.57 -8.92
C VAL A 235 7.44 1.42 -9.06
N ALA A 236 6.30 1.64 -9.70
CA ALA A 236 5.32 0.59 -9.94
C ALA A 236 5.90 -0.61 -10.71
N ILE A 237 6.64 -0.35 -11.81
CA ILE A 237 7.24 -1.43 -12.60
C ILE A 237 8.45 -2.06 -11.90
N ALA A 238 9.23 -1.28 -11.16
CA ALA A 238 10.38 -1.77 -10.41
C ALA A 238 9.96 -2.70 -9.26
N ASP A 239 8.85 -2.40 -8.58
CA ASP A 239 8.26 -3.27 -7.56
C ASP A 239 7.87 -4.63 -8.14
N GLU A 240 7.21 -4.63 -9.30
CA GLU A 240 6.84 -5.86 -10.01
C GLU A 240 8.09 -6.68 -10.41
N ILE A 241 9.12 -6.05 -10.96
CA ILE A 241 10.38 -6.73 -11.33
C ILE A 241 11.08 -7.34 -10.10
N ALA A 242 11.21 -6.56 -9.02
CA ALA A 242 11.86 -7.00 -7.78
C ALA A 242 11.15 -8.21 -7.17
N GLN A 243 9.81 -8.20 -7.19
CA GLN A 243 9.01 -9.31 -6.69
C GLN A 243 9.29 -10.59 -7.49
N ARG A 244 9.35 -10.53 -8.83
CA ARG A 244 9.66 -11.72 -9.66
C ARG A 244 11.02 -12.30 -9.37
N GLN A 245 12.03 -11.44 -9.27
CA GLN A 245 13.40 -11.85 -9.04
C GLN A 245 13.52 -12.63 -7.73
N HIS A 246 13.02 -12.06 -6.64
CA HIS A 246 13.26 -12.65 -5.33
C HIS A 246 12.36 -13.83 -5.04
N ASP A 247 11.14 -13.88 -5.59
CA ASP A 247 10.28 -15.04 -5.43
C ASP A 247 10.91 -16.28 -6.09
N ILE A 248 11.61 -16.12 -7.23
CA ILE A 248 12.41 -17.20 -7.82
C ILE A 248 13.56 -17.60 -6.89
N ASP A 249 14.34 -16.63 -6.40
CA ASP A 249 15.49 -16.87 -5.51
C ASP A 249 15.06 -17.63 -4.25
N ASP A 250 14.02 -17.14 -3.55
CA ASP A 250 13.49 -17.73 -2.32
C ASP A 250 12.93 -19.14 -2.58
N GLY A 251 12.28 -19.36 -3.73
CA GLY A 251 11.78 -20.68 -4.14
C GLY A 251 12.88 -21.70 -4.40
N LEU A 252 14.00 -21.27 -4.97
CA LEU A 252 15.19 -22.11 -5.19
C LEU A 252 15.96 -22.38 -3.90
N MET A 253 15.87 -21.49 -2.91
CA MET A 253 16.46 -21.70 -1.59
C MET A 253 15.60 -22.61 -0.69
N ASP A 254 14.29 -22.67 -0.92
CA ASP A 254 13.37 -23.50 -0.15
C ASP A 254 13.47 -24.99 -0.53
N LYS A 255 14.36 -25.71 0.16
CA LYS A 255 14.61 -27.14 -0.04
C LYS A 255 13.35 -28.01 0.11
N ASP A 256 12.36 -27.57 0.86
CA ASP A 256 11.11 -28.33 1.07
C ASP A 256 10.24 -28.37 -0.19
N LEU A 257 10.45 -27.44 -1.14
CA LEU A 257 9.68 -27.40 -2.39
C LEU A 257 10.17 -28.43 -3.41
N GLY A 258 11.38 -28.96 -3.24
CA GLY A 258 12.01 -29.87 -4.20
C GLY A 258 12.21 -29.25 -5.58
N ILE A 259 12.27 -27.92 -5.67
CA ILE A 259 12.52 -27.20 -6.93
C ILE A 259 14.03 -27.21 -7.18
N THR A 260 14.44 -27.73 -8.33
CA THR A 260 15.84 -27.67 -8.76
C THR A 260 16.06 -26.51 -9.73
N LEU A 261 17.30 -26.00 -9.78
CA LEU A 261 17.67 -24.96 -10.73
C LEU A 261 17.48 -25.43 -12.18
N ASP A 262 17.81 -26.68 -12.46
CA ASP A 262 17.71 -27.27 -13.81
C ASP A 262 16.25 -27.33 -14.27
N ASP A 263 15.32 -27.71 -13.38
CA ASP A 263 13.88 -27.71 -13.69
C ASP A 263 13.36 -26.31 -14.01
N VAL A 264 13.81 -25.30 -13.25
CA VAL A 264 13.46 -23.89 -13.49
C VAL A 264 14.03 -23.43 -14.83
N CYS A 265 15.32 -23.64 -15.07
CA CYS A 265 15.99 -23.23 -16.30
C CYS A 265 15.35 -23.89 -17.52
N TYR A 266 15.12 -25.20 -17.47
CA TYR A 266 14.46 -25.94 -18.54
C TYR A 266 13.06 -25.41 -18.84
N TYR A 267 12.24 -25.21 -17.80
CA TYR A 267 10.89 -24.65 -17.97
C TYR A 267 10.92 -23.26 -18.61
N LEU A 268 11.75 -22.35 -18.07
CA LEU A 268 11.86 -20.99 -18.59
C LEU A 268 12.39 -20.97 -20.03
N LEU A 269 13.39 -21.78 -20.36
CA LEU A 269 13.91 -21.91 -21.73
C LEU A 269 12.83 -22.35 -22.72
N CYS A 270 12.06 -23.39 -22.37
CA CYS A 270 10.98 -23.88 -23.22
C CYS A 270 9.93 -22.80 -23.49
N GLU A 271 9.52 -22.05 -22.47
CA GLU A 271 8.52 -21.00 -22.62
C GLU A 271 9.06 -19.75 -23.33
N PHE A 272 10.28 -19.31 -23.03
CA PHE A 272 10.87 -18.12 -23.65
C PHE A 272 11.19 -18.33 -25.13
N LYS A 273 11.61 -19.53 -25.54
CA LYS A 273 11.80 -19.88 -26.96
C LYS A 273 10.50 -19.77 -27.76
N LYS A 274 9.35 -20.13 -27.17
CA LYS A 274 8.03 -19.96 -27.84
C LYS A 274 7.73 -18.49 -28.11
N ILE A 275 8.04 -17.61 -27.16
CA ILE A 275 7.87 -16.15 -27.33
C ILE A 275 8.78 -15.65 -28.46
N ALA A 276 10.05 -16.08 -28.49
CA ALA A 276 10.99 -15.67 -29.53
C ALA A 276 10.50 -16.09 -30.93
N ILE A 277 10.04 -17.33 -31.09
CA ILE A 277 9.46 -17.84 -32.34
C ILE A 277 8.22 -17.03 -32.75
N GLU A 278 7.33 -16.73 -31.80
CA GLU A 278 6.14 -15.91 -32.07
C GLU A 278 6.53 -14.50 -32.57
N MET A 279 7.54 -13.88 -31.97
CA MET A 279 8.02 -12.56 -32.43
C MET A 279 8.66 -12.63 -33.83
N GLU A 280 9.40 -13.68 -34.13
CA GLU A 280 10.01 -13.90 -35.45
C GLU A 280 8.97 -14.19 -36.54
N THR A 281 7.90 -14.92 -36.24
CA THR A 281 6.82 -15.19 -37.21
C THR A 281 5.98 -13.96 -37.52
N VAL A 282 5.82 -13.03 -36.57
CA VAL A 282 5.22 -11.72 -36.86
C VAL A 282 6.15 -10.90 -37.78
N HIS A 283 7.48 -11.07 -37.66
CA HIS A 283 8.46 -10.36 -38.47
C HIS A 283 8.48 -10.77 -39.94
N THR A 284 8.35 -12.06 -40.26
CA THR A 284 8.27 -12.51 -41.66
C THR A 284 7.07 -11.93 -42.40
N ASN A 285 6.04 -11.47 -41.67
CA ASN A 285 4.81 -10.90 -42.22
C ASN A 285 4.74 -9.36 -42.15
N SER A 286 5.71 -8.65 -41.53
CA SER A 286 5.73 -7.18 -41.40
C SER A 286 7.12 -6.59 -41.09
N ILE A 287 7.39 -5.36 -41.57
CA ILE A 287 8.63 -4.63 -41.25
C ILE A 287 8.62 -4.22 -39.77
N MET A 288 9.50 -4.84 -38.96
CA MET A 288 9.63 -4.48 -37.54
C MET A 288 10.23 -3.09 -37.37
N ASP A 289 9.66 -2.31 -36.44
CA ASP A 289 10.31 -1.11 -35.96
C ASP A 289 11.57 -1.47 -35.14
N LYS A 290 12.53 -0.54 -35.10
CA LYS A 290 13.85 -0.74 -34.45
C LYS A 290 13.76 -1.16 -32.97
N TYR A 291 12.71 -0.76 -32.25
CA TYR A 291 12.53 -1.15 -30.84
C TYR A 291 12.12 -2.61 -30.73
N SER A 292 11.18 -3.04 -31.57
CA SER A 292 10.73 -4.43 -31.60
C SER A 292 11.89 -5.40 -31.84
N LEU A 293 12.83 -5.06 -32.74
CA LEU A 293 14.05 -5.86 -32.97
C LEU A 293 14.94 -5.90 -31.72
N SER A 294 15.11 -4.75 -31.05
CA SER A 294 15.89 -4.65 -29.82
C SER A 294 15.29 -5.48 -28.67
N HIS A 295 13.96 -5.59 -28.60
CA HIS A 295 13.27 -6.46 -27.62
C HIS A 295 13.49 -7.95 -27.91
N LEU A 296 13.47 -8.36 -29.19
CA LEU A 296 13.76 -9.72 -29.59
C LEU A 296 15.22 -10.10 -29.28
N ASP A 297 16.17 -9.23 -29.61
CA ASP A 297 17.59 -9.44 -29.31
C ASP A 297 17.83 -9.57 -27.80
N ASN A 298 17.17 -8.73 -26.99
CA ASN A 298 17.23 -8.82 -25.53
C ASN A 298 16.68 -10.16 -24.99
N LEU A 299 15.57 -10.65 -25.57
CA LEU A 299 15.01 -11.95 -25.20
C LEU A 299 15.94 -13.11 -25.59
N LYS A 300 16.54 -13.07 -26.78
CA LYS A 300 17.52 -14.08 -27.23
C LYS A 300 18.74 -14.11 -26.31
N TYR A 301 19.25 -12.95 -25.91
CA TYR A 301 20.37 -12.87 -24.97
C TYR A 301 20.04 -13.46 -23.59
N LEU A 302 18.78 -13.29 -23.11
CA LEU A 302 18.32 -13.97 -21.90
C LEU A 302 18.30 -15.48 -22.09
N ILE A 303 17.73 -15.97 -23.21
CA ILE A 303 17.66 -17.41 -23.53
C ILE A 303 19.07 -18.03 -23.57
N GLU A 304 19.99 -17.47 -24.36
CA GLU A 304 21.39 -17.92 -24.45
C GLU A 304 22.06 -17.94 -23.07
N GLY A 305 21.77 -16.92 -22.25
CA GLY A 305 22.28 -16.83 -20.90
C GLY A 305 21.79 -17.93 -19.97
N ILE A 306 20.53 -18.34 -20.09
CA ILE A 306 19.95 -19.45 -19.32
C ILE A 306 20.45 -20.80 -19.85
N GLU A 307 20.62 -20.95 -21.17
CA GLU A 307 21.23 -22.15 -21.77
C GLU A 307 22.63 -22.40 -21.23
N TYR A 308 23.45 -21.36 -21.14
CA TYR A 308 24.79 -21.45 -20.56
C TYR A 308 24.76 -21.95 -19.11
N ILE A 309 23.85 -21.43 -18.28
CA ILE A 309 23.69 -21.86 -16.89
C ILE A 309 23.30 -23.34 -16.81
N ASN A 310 22.38 -23.76 -17.70
CA ASN A 310 21.85 -25.13 -17.73
C ASN A 310 22.87 -26.15 -18.28
N MET A 311 23.86 -25.72 -19.07
CA MET A 311 24.92 -26.57 -19.63
C MET A 311 26.14 -26.70 -18.70
N ASP A 312 26.27 -25.83 -17.71
CA ASP A 312 27.39 -25.81 -16.78
C ASP A 312 27.25 -26.99 -15.79
N ILE A 313 28.09 -28.03 -15.90
CA ILE A 313 28.06 -29.23 -15.04
C ILE A 313 29.17 -29.09 -14.01
N GLY A 314 28.87 -28.59 -12.82
CA GLY A 314 29.84 -28.59 -11.74
C GLY A 314 29.21 -28.69 -10.35
N ILE A 315 30.08 -28.67 -9.33
CA ILE A 315 29.86 -29.23 -7.98
C ILE A 315 28.82 -28.42 -7.19
N GLU A 316 28.09 -29.02 -6.22
CA GLU A 316 27.02 -28.39 -5.42
C GLU A 316 27.30 -26.97 -4.88
N ARG A 317 28.55 -26.59 -4.59
CA ARG A 317 28.94 -25.22 -4.19
C ARG A 317 28.73 -24.17 -5.29
N GLU A 318 28.64 -24.57 -6.56
CA GLU A 318 28.39 -23.71 -7.73
C GLU A 318 26.91 -23.35 -7.91
N ASN A 319 25.98 -24.06 -7.26
CA ASN A 319 24.54 -23.81 -7.43
C ASN A 319 24.13 -22.40 -6.97
N LEU A 320 24.74 -21.85 -5.92
CA LEU A 320 24.45 -20.48 -5.47
C LEU A 320 24.89 -19.42 -6.50
N TYR A 321 26.06 -19.63 -7.13
CA TYR A 321 26.54 -18.75 -8.20
C TYR A 321 25.60 -18.78 -9.41
N LYS A 322 25.13 -19.99 -9.79
CA LYS A 322 24.20 -20.15 -10.90
C LYS A 322 22.84 -19.53 -10.61
N VAL A 323 22.30 -19.67 -9.39
CA VAL A 323 21.08 -18.97 -8.96
C VAL A 323 21.27 -17.46 -9.07
N GLY A 324 22.35 -16.91 -8.52
CA GLY A 324 22.62 -15.46 -8.61
C GLY A 324 22.80 -14.97 -10.05
N THR A 325 23.37 -15.79 -10.93
CA THR A 325 23.50 -15.50 -12.38
C THR A 325 22.13 -15.53 -13.05
N LEU A 326 21.33 -16.56 -12.75
CA LEU A 326 19.86 -16.62 -12.79
C LEU A 326 19.20 -15.25 -12.69
N SER A 327 19.11 -14.81 -11.44
CA SER A 327 18.40 -13.60 -11.02
C SER A 327 18.97 -12.36 -11.70
N THR A 328 20.30 -12.27 -11.83
CA THR A 328 20.96 -11.13 -12.49
C THR A 328 20.59 -11.02 -13.96
N ARG A 329 20.54 -12.13 -14.70
CA ARG A 329 20.15 -12.13 -16.12
C ARG A 329 18.68 -11.76 -16.31
N VAL A 330 17.79 -12.33 -15.50
CA VAL A 330 16.36 -11.99 -15.51
C VAL A 330 16.16 -10.50 -15.18
N LEU A 331 16.86 -9.99 -14.17
CA LEU A 331 16.80 -8.59 -13.78
C LEU A 331 17.27 -7.66 -14.92
N ASN A 332 18.44 -7.94 -15.50
CA ASN A 332 19.00 -7.15 -16.59
C ASN A 332 18.08 -7.15 -17.82
N PHE A 333 17.48 -8.29 -18.15
CA PHE A 333 16.48 -8.38 -19.22
C PHE A 333 15.32 -7.40 -19.00
N PHE A 334 14.72 -7.39 -17.81
CA PHE A 334 13.61 -6.50 -17.50
C PHE A 334 14.00 -5.02 -17.48
N ILE A 335 15.14 -4.66 -16.87
CA ILE A 335 15.63 -3.28 -16.84
C ILE A 335 15.85 -2.76 -18.27
N GLN A 336 16.51 -3.56 -19.11
CA GLN A 336 16.77 -3.20 -20.51
C GLN A 336 15.47 -3.09 -21.30
N ASP A 337 14.56 -4.04 -21.13
CA ASP A 337 13.26 -4.05 -21.83
C ASP A 337 12.44 -2.81 -21.49
N VAL A 338 12.22 -2.54 -20.19
CA VAL A 338 11.45 -1.39 -19.72
C VAL A 338 12.10 -0.10 -20.19
N THR A 339 13.43 0.00 -20.18
CA THR A 339 14.14 1.18 -20.70
C THR A 339 13.82 1.41 -22.19
N ILE A 340 13.92 0.38 -23.03
CA ILE A 340 13.67 0.46 -24.48
C ILE A 340 12.19 0.79 -24.75
N SER A 341 11.28 0.09 -24.09
CA SER A 341 9.82 0.26 -24.20
C SER A 341 9.42 1.68 -23.77
N SER A 342 9.92 2.15 -22.64
CA SER A 342 9.64 3.49 -22.12
C SER A 342 10.11 4.58 -23.07
N LEU A 343 11.34 4.47 -23.60
CA LEU A 343 11.85 5.44 -24.59
C LEU A 343 10.99 5.48 -25.85
N LYS A 344 10.45 4.35 -26.31
CA LYS A 344 9.49 4.29 -27.42
C LYS A 344 8.20 5.03 -27.05
N ASN A 345 7.60 4.67 -25.92
CA ASN A 345 6.28 5.14 -25.48
C ASN A 345 6.28 6.63 -25.13
N ILE A 346 7.35 7.13 -24.48
CA ILE A 346 7.50 8.56 -24.17
C ILE A 346 7.57 9.39 -25.45
N GLY A 347 8.17 8.86 -26.52
CA GLY A 347 8.16 9.51 -27.83
C GLY A 347 6.76 9.69 -28.44
N SER A 348 5.74 9.00 -27.90
CA SER A 348 4.34 9.12 -28.31
C SER A 348 3.51 10.04 -27.43
N ILE A 349 4.11 10.72 -26.44
CA ILE A 349 3.43 11.74 -25.64
C ILE A 349 3.16 12.96 -26.51
N THR A 350 1.90 13.41 -26.48
CA THR A 350 1.44 14.63 -27.15
C THR A 350 1.08 15.70 -26.13
N GLU A 351 0.82 16.93 -26.56
CA GLU A 351 0.40 18.02 -25.66
C GLU A 351 -0.90 17.67 -24.90
N ASN A 352 -1.81 16.90 -25.50
CA ASN A 352 -3.05 16.45 -24.86
C ASN A 352 -2.81 15.45 -23.72
N ASP A 353 -1.67 14.76 -23.73
CA ASP A 353 -1.28 13.81 -22.68
C ASP A 353 -0.61 14.51 -21.49
N ILE A 354 -0.44 15.83 -21.56
CA ILE A 354 0.24 16.64 -20.56
C ILE A 354 -0.73 17.67 -19.99
N GLU A 355 -0.69 17.86 -18.68
CA GLU A 355 -1.34 18.99 -18.04
C GLU A 355 -0.37 19.67 -17.08
N ARG A 356 -0.38 21.00 -17.08
CA ARG A 356 0.37 21.82 -16.14
C ARG A 356 -0.62 22.57 -15.27
N LYS A 357 -0.80 22.13 -14.03
CA LYS A 357 -1.70 22.76 -13.06
C LYS A 357 -0.86 23.43 -11.97
N ASN A 358 -0.86 24.76 -11.91
CA ASN A 358 -0.05 25.53 -10.95
C ASN A 358 1.44 25.09 -10.96
N ASP A 359 2.06 25.05 -12.14
CA ASP A 359 3.43 24.56 -12.38
C ASP A 359 3.70 23.08 -12.08
N ARG A 360 2.67 22.31 -11.69
CA ARG A 360 2.78 20.86 -11.48
C ARG A 360 2.53 20.12 -12.78
N LEU A 361 3.49 19.29 -13.16
CA LEU A 361 3.42 18.46 -14.36
C LEU A 361 2.63 17.18 -14.08
N ILE A 362 1.60 16.93 -14.89
CA ILE A 362 0.75 15.74 -14.86
C ILE A 362 0.87 15.05 -16.21
N ILE A 363 1.28 13.77 -16.20
CA ILE A 363 1.30 12.92 -17.39
C ILE A 363 0.08 12.00 -17.37
N LYS A 364 -0.85 12.22 -18.31
CA LYS A 364 -2.15 11.55 -18.41
C LYS A 364 -2.10 10.18 -19.09
N LYS A 365 -0.90 9.70 -19.41
CA LYS A 365 -0.67 8.47 -20.17
C LYS A 365 0.33 7.58 -19.45
N LYS A 366 0.00 6.29 -19.32
CA LYS A 366 0.97 5.29 -18.84
C LYS A 366 1.94 4.98 -19.96
N VAL A 367 3.22 5.27 -19.75
CA VAL A 367 4.28 5.10 -20.77
C VAL A 367 5.45 4.26 -20.28
N ILE A 368 5.65 4.15 -18.96
CA ILE A 368 6.60 3.21 -18.38
C ILE A 368 5.88 1.88 -18.17
N ASP A 369 6.20 0.90 -19.01
CA ASP A 369 5.60 -0.44 -18.95
C ASP A 369 6.47 -1.46 -19.68
N PHE A 370 6.21 -2.74 -19.45
CA PHE A 370 6.83 -3.84 -20.18
C PHE A 370 6.52 -3.76 -21.68
N SER A 371 7.47 -4.23 -22.50
CA SER A 371 7.16 -4.62 -23.87
C SER A 371 6.24 -5.84 -23.89
N PHE A 372 5.72 -6.17 -25.08
CA PHE A 372 4.97 -7.41 -25.29
C PHE A 372 5.73 -8.65 -24.83
N ALA A 373 7.03 -8.74 -25.17
CA ALA A 373 7.88 -9.89 -24.84
C ALA A 373 8.07 -10.00 -23.32
N ALA A 374 8.47 -8.90 -22.68
CA ALA A 374 8.71 -8.90 -21.24
C ALA A 374 7.43 -9.13 -20.43
N LYS A 375 6.27 -8.65 -20.90
CA LYS A 375 5.00 -8.96 -20.26
C LYS A 375 4.72 -10.46 -20.25
N LYS A 376 4.92 -11.15 -21.38
CA LYS A 376 4.79 -12.62 -21.45
C LYS A 376 5.78 -13.32 -20.54
N VAL A 377 7.05 -12.89 -20.53
CA VAL A 377 8.08 -13.42 -19.63
C VAL A 377 7.67 -13.28 -18.17
N ASN A 378 7.19 -12.09 -17.76
CA ASN A 378 6.68 -11.83 -16.41
C ASN A 378 5.50 -12.73 -16.06
N ASP A 379 4.52 -12.89 -16.96
CA ASP A 379 3.34 -13.72 -16.73
C ASP A 379 3.71 -15.22 -16.57
N ILE A 380 4.69 -15.70 -17.34
CA ILE A 380 5.22 -17.07 -17.23
C ILE A 380 5.91 -17.28 -15.87
N ILE A 381 6.79 -16.36 -15.47
CA ILE A 381 7.48 -16.41 -14.18
C ILE A 381 6.46 -16.38 -13.04
N GLU A 382 5.49 -15.45 -13.10
CA GLU A 382 4.42 -15.36 -12.11
C GLU A 382 3.63 -16.66 -11.99
N SER A 383 3.24 -17.26 -13.12
CA SER A 383 2.50 -18.51 -13.16
C SER A 383 3.29 -19.67 -12.56
N TYR A 384 4.61 -19.70 -12.78
CA TYR A 384 5.50 -20.67 -12.16
C TYR A 384 5.54 -20.50 -10.63
N ILE A 385 5.80 -19.27 -10.14
CA ILE A 385 5.85 -18.94 -8.72
C ILE A 385 4.54 -19.31 -8.02
N LYS A 386 3.40 -18.90 -8.59
CA LYS A 386 2.08 -19.20 -8.01
C LYS A 386 1.85 -20.70 -7.84
N ARG A 387 2.19 -21.49 -8.87
CA ARG A 387 1.95 -22.94 -8.86
C ARG A 387 2.90 -23.69 -7.94
N LYS A 388 4.18 -23.31 -7.90
CA LYS A 388 5.24 -24.09 -7.24
C LYS A 388 5.62 -23.59 -5.85
N ILE A 389 5.49 -22.29 -5.58
CA ILE A 389 5.97 -21.65 -4.35
C ILE A 389 4.81 -21.26 -3.45
N LEU A 390 3.91 -20.39 -3.94
CA LEU A 390 2.84 -19.80 -3.12
C LEU A 390 1.78 -20.82 -2.68
N ASN A 391 1.54 -21.86 -3.47
CA ASN A 391 0.59 -22.92 -3.14
C ASN A 391 1.22 -24.06 -2.31
N SER A 392 2.44 -23.90 -1.81
CA SER A 392 3.12 -24.93 -1.02
C SER A 392 2.50 -25.12 0.37
N TYR A 393 2.72 -26.31 0.96
CA TYR A 393 2.23 -26.65 2.30
C TYR A 393 2.68 -25.64 3.36
N ASN A 394 3.96 -25.27 3.34
CA ASN A 394 4.56 -24.37 4.33
C ASN A 394 3.97 -22.96 4.27
N VAL A 395 3.83 -22.40 3.07
CA VAL A 395 3.22 -21.08 2.86
C VAL A 395 1.76 -21.09 3.33
N ASN A 396 0.97 -22.10 2.96
CA ASN A 396 -0.42 -22.21 3.41
C ASN A 396 -0.56 -22.34 4.95
N ARG A 397 0.35 -23.06 5.60
CA ARG A 397 0.36 -23.18 7.07
C ARG A 397 0.71 -21.87 7.75
N PHE A 398 1.70 -21.14 7.23
CA PHE A 398 2.04 -19.80 7.70
C PHE A 398 0.86 -18.84 7.52
N ASP A 399 0.24 -18.86 6.35
CA ASP A 399 -0.92 -18.06 5.98
C ASP A 399 -2.10 -18.26 6.94
N ALA A 400 -2.39 -19.51 7.32
CA ALA A 400 -3.44 -19.84 8.29
C ALA A 400 -3.12 -19.31 9.69
N LYS A 401 -1.88 -19.45 10.15
CA LYS A 401 -1.42 -18.90 11.45
C LYS A 401 -1.52 -17.38 11.48
N ALA A 402 -1.08 -16.71 10.41
CA ALA A 402 -1.14 -15.26 10.27
C ALA A 402 -2.57 -14.73 10.42
N VAL A 403 -3.52 -15.31 9.68
CA VAL A 403 -4.95 -14.96 9.77
C VAL A 403 -5.45 -15.14 11.20
N PHE A 404 -5.12 -16.26 11.83
CA PHE A 404 -5.57 -16.55 13.20
C PHE A 404 -5.03 -15.52 14.21
N ILE A 405 -3.72 -15.25 14.18
CA ILE A 405 -3.06 -14.30 15.09
C ILE A 405 -3.68 -12.90 14.97
N ILE A 406 -3.79 -12.39 13.74
CA ILE A 406 -4.36 -11.05 13.48
C ILE A 406 -5.79 -10.95 13.99
N LYS A 407 -6.63 -11.97 13.74
CA LYS A 407 -8.01 -12.00 14.25
C LYS A 407 -8.08 -12.03 15.76
N GLN A 408 -7.24 -12.83 16.42
CA GLN A 408 -7.24 -12.90 17.89
C GLN A 408 -6.76 -11.57 18.51
N LEU A 409 -5.68 -10.97 17.98
CA LEU A 409 -5.24 -9.65 18.43
C LEU A 409 -6.36 -8.60 18.29
N PHE A 410 -6.99 -8.54 17.10
CA PHE A 410 -8.09 -7.60 16.87
C PHE A 410 -9.25 -7.86 17.84
N LYS A 411 -9.62 -9.13 18.03
CA LYS A 411 -10.70 -9.54 18.93
C LYS A 411 -10.40 -9.19 20.39
N ALA A 412 -9.16 -9.36 20.86
CA ALA A 412 -8.72 -8.97 22.20
C ALA A 412 -8.93 -7.46 22.41
N TYR A 413 -8.30 -6.65 21.56
CA TYR A 413 -8.35 -5.19 21.65
C TYR A 413 -9.76 -4.63 21.45
N TYR A 414 -10.55 -5.21 20.54
CA TYR A 414 -11.96 -4.85 20.37
C TYR A 414 -12.78 -5.21 21.61
N SER A 415 -12.51 -6.37 22.24
CA SER A 415 -13.25 -6.82 23.42
C SER A 415 -12.92 -5.98 24.65
N ASN A 416 -11.64 -5.67 24.88
CA ASN A 416 -11.19 -4.83 25.97
C ASN A 416 -10.05 -3.91 25.50
N PRO A 417 -10.32 -2.62 25.22
CA PRO A 417 -9.29 -1.73 24.70
C PRO A 417 -8.15 -1.48 25.68
N ARG A 418 -8.38 -1.63 27.00
CA ARG A 418 -7.33 -1.48 28.03
C ARG A 418 -6.20 -2.51 27.91
N GLN A 419 -6.33 -3.50 27.02
CA GLN A 419 -5.25 -4.41 26.65
C GLN A 419 -4.24 -3.79 25.66
N MET A 420 -4.57 -2.65 25.04
CA MET A 420 -3.64 -1.87 24.22
C MET A 420 -2.79 -0.93 25.09
N PRO A 421 -1.59 -0.52 24.64
CA PRO A 421 -0.78 0.48 25.32
C PRO A 421 -1.50 1.83 25.49
N GLU A 422 -1.14 2.57 26.54
CA GLU A 422 -1.75 3.87 26.88
C GLU A 422 -1.71 4.89 25.72
N TYR A 423 -0.58 5.02 25.03
CA TYR A 423 -0.47 5.94 23.89
C TYR A 423 -1.43 5.62 22.73
N ILE A 424 -1.90 4.36 22.61
CA ILE A 424 -2.92 3.96 21.64
C ILE A 424 -4.32 4.34 22.13
N LEU A 425 -4.57 4.23 23.44
CA LEU A 425 -5.82 4.68 24.07
C LEU A 425 -5.97 6.20 23.95
N GLU A 426 -4.89 6.96 24.17
CA GLU A 426 -4.86 8.41 23.94
C GLU A 426 -5.15 8.75 22.47
N ARG A 427 -4.55 8.01 21.53
CA ARG A 427 -4.81 8.17 20.09
C ARG A 427 -6.30 7.94 19.76
N LEU A 428 -6.92 6.94 20.37
CA LEU A 428 -8.35 6.67 20.22
C LEU A 428 -9.20 7.84 20.72
N LEU A 429 -8.93 8.34 21.93
CA LEU A 429 -9.65 9.49 22.48
C LEU A 429 -9.46 10.75 21.62
N ASN A 430 -8.23 10.99 21.13
CA ASN A 430 -7.92 12.11 20.24
C ASN A 430 -8.60 12.00 18.86
N ARG A 431 -9.03 10.80 18.46
CA ARG A 431 -9.83 10.57 17.24
C ARG A 431 -11.32 10.74 17.49
N ILE A 432 -11.80 10.45 18.71
CA ILE A 432 -13.20 10.60 19.10
C ILE A 432 -13.56 12.06 19.37
N LYS A 433 -12.68 12.85 20.01
CA LYS A 433 -12.97 14.25 20.38
C LYS A 433 -13.47 15.11 19.20
N PRO A 434 -12.81 15.14 18.02
CA PRO A 434 -13.29 15.93 16.89
C PRO A 434 -14.66 15.48 16.34
N ILE A 435 -15.04 14.21 16.51
CA ILE A 435 -16.36 13.71 16.11
C ILE A 435 -17.43 14.32 17.03
N LEU A 436 -17.16 14.34 18.32
CA LEU A 436 -18.07 14.94 19.31
C LEU A 436 -18.19 16.46 19.15
N ASP A 437 -17.10 17.13 18.76
CA ASP A 437 -17.07 18.58 18.59
C ASP A 437 -17.74 19.04 17.28
N ASN A 438 -17.54 18.30 16.18
CA ASN A 438 -17.96 18.75 14.85
C ASN A 438 -19.22 18.06 14.32
N ILE A 439 -19.58 16.87 14.82
CA ILE A 439 -20.77 16.13 14.35
C ILE A 439 -21.89 16.18 15.39
N TYR A 440 -21.67 15.62 16.58
CA TYR A 440 -22.68 15.58 17.63
C TYR A 440 -22.10 15.28 19.03
N ASP A 441 -22.36 16.14 20.02
CA ASP A 441 -21.90 15.95 21.41
C ASP A 441 -22.81 14.96 22.14
N ILE A 442 -22.50 13.66 22.03
CA ILE A 442 -23.25 12.60 22.72
C ILE A 442 -22.98 12.67 24.23
N LYS A 443 -24.05 12.67 25.03
CA LYS A 443 -24.02 12.70 26.50
C LYS A 443 -24.81 11.53 27.08
N PHE A 444 -24.48 11.15 28.30
CA PHE A 444 -25.29 10.22 29.09
C PHE A 444 -26.39 10.97 29.86
N CYS A 445 -27.47 10.29 30.23
CA CYS A 445 -28.58 10.90 30.99
C CYS A 445 -28.16 11.45 32.37
N ASP A 446 -27.04 10.97 32.92
CA ASP A 446 -26.46 11.49 34.17
C ASP A 446 -25.65 12.79 33.98
N GLY A 447 -25.68 13.37 32.78
CA GLY A 447 -25.00 14.62 32.43
C GLY A 447 -23.51 14.46 32.13
N LYS A 448 -22.93 13.25 32.30
CA LYS A 448 -21.53 13.00 31.96
C LYS A 448 -21.34 13.02 30.45
N LYS A 449 -20.28 13.71 30.03
CA LYS A 449 -19.91 13.77 28.61
C LYS A 449 -18.90 12.67 28.28
N ILE A 450 -19.03 12.10 27.09
CA ILE A 450 -18.07 11.09 26.60
C ILE A 450 -16.63 11.63 26.57
N ARG A 451 -16.46 12.90 26.22
CA ARG A 451 -15.16 13.58 26.10
C ARG A 451 -14.35 13.63 27.41
N ASP A 452 -15.01 13.46 28.56
CA ASP A 452 -14.39 13.53 29.88
C ASP A 452 -13.92 12.15 30.38
N ILE A 453 -14.24 11.07 29.65
CA ILE A 453 -13.89 9.70 30.01
C ILE A 453 -12.45 9.39 29.56
N ASN A 454 -11.60 9.01 30.51
CA ASN A 454 -10.24 8.53 30.30
C ASN A 454 -10.16 7.02 30.61
N PHE A 455 -9.51 6.25 29.74
CA PHE A 455 -9.34 4.80 29.95
C PHE A 455 -8.55 4.44 31.21
N VAL A 456 -7.68 5.32 31.70
CA VAL A 456 -6.84 5.11 32.89
C VAL A 456 -7.51 5.64 34.15
N ASP A 457 -7.92 6.91 34.15
CA ASP A 457 -8.35 7.60 35.37
C ASP A 457 -9.84 7.47 35.70
N SER A 458 -10.68 7.17 34.71
CA SER A 458 -12.14 7.09 34.91
C SER A 458 -12.56 5.77 35.55
N LYS A 459 -13.74 5.79 36.20
CA LYS A 459 -14.28 4.62 36.89
C LYS A 459 -14.52 3.48 35.89
N PRO A 460 -14.38 2.20 36.30
CA PRO A 460 -14.59 1.06 35.41
C PRO A 460 -15.95 1.07 34.69
N ASP A 461 -17.01 1.51 35.37
CA ASP A 461 -18.35 1.62 34.80
C ASP A 461 -18.45 2.65 33.66
N GLU A 462 -17.81 3.82 33.84
CA GLU A 462 -17.76 4.88 32.83
C GLU A 462 -17.02 4.41 31.57
N VAL A 463 -15.90 3.73 31.75
CA VAL A 463 -15.14 3.15 30.65
C VAL A 463 -15.94 2.04 29.96
N ASN A 464 -16.65 1.20 30.71
CA ASN A 464 -17.51 0.16 30.13
C ASN A 464 -18.64 0.77 29.28
N ARG A 465 -19.26 1.87 29.72
CA ARG A 465 -20.25 2.62 28.93
C ARG A 465 -19.65 3.14 27.62
N LEU A 466 -18.48 3.77 27.66
CA LEU A 466 -17.77 4.22 26.45
C LEU A 466 -17.45 3.05 25.51
N VAL A 467 -16.95 1.93 26.05
CA VAL A 467 -16.66 0.72 25.27
C VAL A 467 -17.92 0.16 24.61
N ASN A 468 -19.04 0.11 25.33
CA ASN A 468 -20.30 -0.32 24.75
C ASN A 468 -20.75 0.64 23.65
N LEU A 469 -20.54 1.95 23.81
CA LEU A 469 -20.89 2.94 22.80
C LEU A 469 -20.07 2.74 21.52
N MET A 470 -18.76 2.58 21.64
CA MET A 470 -17.87 2.31 20.51
C MET A 470 -18.21 0.98 19.81
N LYS A 471 -18.79 0.01 20.52
CA LYS A 471 -19.27 -1.26 19.97
C LYS A 471 -20.69 -1.18 19.42
N LEU A 472 -21.35 -0.02 19.52
CA LEU A 472 -22.77 0.19 19.22
C LEU A 472 -23.67 -0.76 20.02
N ARG A 473 -23.32 -1.02 21.29
CA ARG A 473 -24.04 -1.89 22.23
C ARG A 473 -24.72 -1.11 23.36
N VAL A 474 -24.87 0.21 23.23
CA VAL A 474 -25.53 1.06 24.23
C VAL A 474 -27.05 0.95 24.12
N ASP A 475 -27.73 0.94 25.27
CA ASP A 475 -29.17 1.20 25.33
C ASP A 475 -29.39 2.70 25.13
N PHE A 476 -30.18 3.07 24.11
CA PHE A 476 -30.50 4.46 23.83
C PHE A 476 -31.11 5.18 25.05
N LYS A 477 -31.78 4.47 25.95
CA LYS A 477 -32.31 5.04 27.21
C LYS A 477 -31.23 5.60 28.15
N GLU A 478 -29.98 5.22 27.99
CA GLU A 478 -28.85 5.73 28.77
C GLU A 478 -28.25 7.02 28.17
N LEU A 479 -28.66 7.39 26.96
CA LEU A 479 -28.16 8.56 26.25
C LEU A 479 -29.12 9.74 26.38
N ASP A 480 -28.56 10.95 26.44
CA ASP A 480 -29.29 12.19 26.26
C ASP A 480 -29.67 12.31 24.78
N ILE A 481 -30.91 11.92 24.48
CA ILE A 481 -31.44 11.79 23.14
C ILE A 481 -32.09 13.14 22.72
N PRO A 482 -31.82 13.68 21.51
CA PRO A 482 -32.43 14.94 21.07
C PRO A 482 -33.96 14.86 20.91
N ASP A 483 -34.64 15.98 21.11
CA ASP A 483 -36.10 16.08 20.91
C ASP A 483 -36.52 15.60 19.51
N GLY A 484 -37.46 14.65 19.46
CA GLY A 484 -37.92 14.00 18.23
C GLY A 484 -37.09 12.78 17.78
N PHE A 485 -36.02 12.41 18.48
CA PHE A 485 -35.36 11.13 18.29
C PHE A 485 -36.14 10.07 19.08
N ASN A 486 -37.16 9.49 18.45
CA ASN A 486 -37.81 8.28 18.94
C ASN A 486 -37.49 7.12 17.98
N MET A 487 -37.62 5.88 18.48
CA MET A 487 -37.39 4.68 17.66
C MET A 487 -38.34 4.62 16.45
N GLU A 488 -39.51 5.25 16.53
CA GLU A 488 -40.46 5.33 15.41
C GLU A 488 -39.96 6.21 14.27
N LYS A 489 -39.27 7.33 14.56
CA LYS A 489 -38.65 8.21 13.58
C LYS A 489 -37.51 7.49 12.87
N ILE A 490 -36.62 6.82 13.61
CA ILE A 490 -35.52 6.04 13.03
C ILE A 490 -36.05 4.87 12.19
N LYS A 491 -37.14 4.22 12.64
CA LYS A 491 -37.86 3.19 11.89
C LYS A 491 -38.51 3.75 10.63
N SER A 492 -39.17 4.91 10.70
CA SER A 492 -39.75 5.62 9.55
C SER A 492 -38.68 6.05 8.54
N MET A 493 -37.49 6.40 9.04
CA MET A 493 -36.30 6.71 8.25
C MET A 493 -35.56 5.45 7.80
N GLY A 494 -36.05 4.24 8.10
CA GLY A 494 -35.51 2.96 7.62
C GLY A 494 -34.11 2.59 8.12
N TYR A 495 -33.63 3.20 9.20
CA TYR A 495 -32.35 2.83 9.85
C TYR A 495 -32.52 1.65 10.82
N ILE A 496 -33.74 1.20 11.08
CA ILE A 496 -34.06 0.02 11.89
C ILE A 496 -34.83 -0.98 11.00
N ASN A 497 -34.38 -2.22 10.97
CA ASN A 497 -35.03 -3.35 10.33
C ASN A 497 -36.24 -3.83 11.16
N GLU A 498 -37.09 -4.69 10.58
CA GLU A 498 -38.30 -5.20 11.25
C GLU A 498 -38.00 -5.98 12.54
N ASP A 499 -36.84 -6.62 12.61
CA ASP A 499 -36.31 -7.33 13.80
C ASP A 499 -35.69 -6.41 14.86
N ARG A 500 -35.86 -5.08 14.71
CA ARG A 500 -35.29 -4.02 15.57
C ARG A 500 -33.76 -3.94 15.55
N THR A 501 -33.08 -4.55 14.58
CA THR A 501 -31.64 -4.34 14.34
C THR A 501 -31.41 -3.10 13.48
N LEU A 502 -30.25 -2.47 13.60
CA LEU A 502 -29.89 -1.35 12.73
C LEU A 502 -29.64 -1.83 11.29
N ASN A 503 -30.12 -1.05 10.32
CA ASN A 503 -29.91 -1.30 8.91
C ASN A 503 -28.45 -1.00 8.52
N LYS A 504 -27.65 -2.06 8.36
CA LYS A 504 -26.24 -1.99 7.95
C LYS A 504 -26.02 -1.14 6.69
N THR A 505 -26.91 -1.26 5.70
CA THR A 505 -26.78 -0.55 4.42
C THR A 505 -26.95 0.96 4.59
N LYS A 506 -27.95 1.41 5.35
CA LYS A 506 -28.14 2.83 5.63
C LYS A 506 -27.02 3.41 6.49
N LEU A 507 -26.58 2.69 7.52
CA LEU A 507 -25.44 3.11 8.35
C LEU A 507 -24.15 3.21 7.53
N THR A 508 -23.92 2.27 6.61
CA THR A 508 -22.80 2.33 5.68
C THR A 508 -22.86 3.58 4.79
N LYS A 509 -24.03 3.92 4.25
CA LYS A 509 -24.21 5.15 3.47
C LYS A 509 -23.95 6.40 4.30
N LEU A 510 -24.47 6.45 5.53
CA LEU A 510 -24.28 7.57 6.45
C LEU A 510 -22.82 7.76 6.87
N ALA A 511 -22.10 6.66 7.11
CA ALA A 511 -20.66 6.68 7.38
C ALA A 511 -19.84 7.11 6.16
N LYS A 512 -20.32 6.88 4.93
CA LYS A 512 -19.63 7.31 3.71
C LYS A 512 -19.91 8.77 3.35
N ALA A 513 -21.02 9.34 3.80
CA ALA A 513 -21.33 10.75 3.55
C ALA A 513 -20.26 11.71 4.08
N ASN A 514 -20.16 12.90 3.49
CA ASN A 514 -19.14 13.87 3.88
C ASN A 514 -19.39 14.47 5.27
N TYR A 515 -18.33 14.96 5.91
CA TYR A 515 -18.38 15.59 7.22
C TYR A 515 -19.24 16.88 7.22
N ASN A 516 -19.29 17.60 6.09
CA ASN A 516 -20.00 18.88 5.96
C ASN A 516 -21.44 18.75 5.45
N GLU A 517 -21.94 17.53 5.22
CA GLU A 517 -23.35 17.34 4.86
C GLU A 517 -24.25 17.71 6.05
N LYS A 518 -25.27 18.53 5.81
CA LYS A 518 -26.24 18.94 6.84
C LYS A 518 -27.24 17.82 7.06
N PHE A 519 -27.19 17.24 8.25
CA PHE A 519 -28.14 16.24 8.72
C PHE A 519 -29.08 16.85 9.75
N ASP A 520 -30.24 16.23 9.97
CA ASP A 520 -31.03 16.55 11.16
C ASP A 520 -30.31 16.07 12.43
N ASN A 521 -30.80 16.45 13.61
CA ASN A 521 -30.14 16.08 14.88
C ASN A 521 -30.06 14.55 15.06
N ALA A 522 -31.01 13.79 14.52
CA ALA A 522 -31.06 12.35 14.68
C ALA A 522 -30.05 11.62 13.79
N GLU A 523 -29.97 12.00 12.52
CA GLU A 523 -28.95 11.51 11.60
C GLU A 523 -27.55 11.95 11.99
N SER A 524 -27.39 13.17 12.53
CA SER A 524 -26.11 13.64 13.08
C SER A 524 -25.63 12.75 14.23
N MET A 525 -26.52 12.39 15.16
CA MET A 525 -26.19 11.48 16.25
C MET A 525 -25.84 10.06 15.76
N LEU A 526 -26.61 9.51 14.80
CA LEU A 526 -26.31 8.20 14.19
C LEU A 526 -24.98 8.22 13.42
N LYS A 527 -24.67 9.32 12.74
CA LYS A 527 -23.40 9.51 12.04
C LYS A 527 -22.24 9.58 13.03
N ALA A 528 -22.37 10.32 14.13
CA ALA A 528 -21.38 10.37 15.20
C ALA A 528 -21.12 8.98 15.79
N LEU A 529 -22.16 8.18 16.05
CA LEU A 529 -22.02 6.80 16.51
C LEU A 529 -21.23 5.92 15.52
N ALA A 530 -21.54 6.00 14.22
CA ALA A 530 -20.82 5.26 13.19
C ALA A 530 -19.35 5.71 13.08
N GLU A 531 -19.08 7.01 13.13
CA GLU A 531 -17.71 7.56 13.11
C GLU A 531 -16.93 7.18 14.38
N ILE A 532 -17.56 7.11 15.55
CA ILE A 532 -16.92 6.64 16.79
C ILE A 532 -16.57 5.15 16.69
N GLN A 533 -17.46 4.31 16.16
CA GLN A 533 -17.14 2.91 15.92
C GLN A 533 -16.00 2.78 14.89
N TYR A 534 -16.02 3.57 13.80
CA TYR A 534 -14.91 3.61 12.85
C TYR A 534 -13.60 4.01 13.53
N ALA A 535 -13.60 5.06 14.35
CA ALA A 535 -12.42 5.49 15.10
C ALA A 535 -11.87 4.36 15.96
N TYR A 536 -12.76 3.60 16.61
CA TYR A 536 -12.37 2.45 17.43
C TYR A 536 -11.72 1.33 16.61
N LEU A 537 -12.41 0.85 15.57
CA LEU A 537 -11.90 -0.22 14.70
C LEU A 537 -10.63 0.18 13.97
N SER A 538 -10.57 1.42 13.45
CA SER A 538 -9.41 1.93 12.73
C SER A 538 -8.18 2.09 13.60
N VAL A 539 -8.31 2.50 14.88
CA VAL A 539 -7.15 2.59 15.78
C VAL A 539 -6.59 1.22 16.13
N ILE A 540 -7.45 0.22 16.34
CA ILE A 540 -7.02 -1.18 16.50
C ILE A 540 -6.30 -1.67 15.24
N CYS A 541 -6.90 -1.41 14.08
CA CYS A 541 -6.34 -1.75 12.77
C CYS A 541 -4.96 -1.12 12.55
N ASP A 542 -4.85 0.20 12.78
CA ASP A 542 -3.61 0.97 12.64
C ASP A 542 -2.53 0.46 13.62
N TYR A 543 -2.91 0.08 14.84
CA TYR A 543 -1.98 -0.48 15.83
C TYR A 543 -1.43 -1.82 15.38
N ILE A 544 -2.30 -2.75 14.95
CA ILE A 544 -1.91 -4.08 14.47
C ILE A 544 -1.07 -3.97 13.18
N ALA A 545 -1.49 -3.16 12.21
CA ALA A 545 -0.75 -2.94 10.97
C ALA A 545 0.65 -2.34 11.22
N GLY A 546 0.77 -1.53 12.27
CA GLY A 546 2.03 -0.96 12.73
C GLY A 546 3.01 -1.96 13.35
N MET A 547 2.59 -3.18 13.73
CA MET A 547 3.46 -4.17 14.38
C MET A 547 4.46 -4.80 13.41
N THR A 548 5.50 -5.42 13.96
CA THR A 548 6.34 -6.40 13.23
C THR A 548 5.78 -7.80 13.43
N ASP A 549 6.23 -8.78 12.65
CA ASP A 549 5.72 -10.16 12.73
C ASP A 549 6.00 -10.76 14.12
N ASN A 550 7.24 -10.63 14.58
CA ASN A 550 7.68 -11.12 15.89
C ASN A 550 6.94 -10.42 17.04
N PHE A 551 6.69 -9.11 16.91
CA PHE A 551 5.96 -8.36 17.93
C PHE A 551 4.49 -8.80 17.97
N ALA A 552 3.83 -8.98 16.83
CA ALA A 552 2.47 -9.49 16.76
C ALA A 552 2.35 -10.90 17.38
N CYS A 553 3.29 -11.80 17.09
CA CYS A 553 3.36 -13.11 17.74
C CYS A 553 3.56 -13.00 19.25
N THR A 554 4.44 -12.10 19.71
CA THR A 554 4.71 -11.89 21.14
C THR A 554 3.49 -11.36 21.88
N GLU A 555 2.82 -10.36 21.33
CA GLU A 555 1.58 -9.81 21.90
C GLU A 555 0.47 -10.86 21.93
N PHE A 556 0.36 -11.68 20.88
CA PHE A 556 -0.60 -12.79 20.87
C PHE A 556 -0.32 -13.77 22.01
N LYS A 557 0.94 -14.16 22.22
CA LYS A 557 1.32 -15.06 23.33
C LYS A 557 0.98 -14.46 24.68
N LYS A 558 1.28 -13.18 24.93
CA LYS A 558 0.95 -12.49 26.20
C LYS A 558 -0.56 -12.46 26.49
N LEU A 559 -1.38 -12.31 25.45
CA LEU A 559 -2.83 -12.17 25.61
C LEU A 559 -3.57 -13.50 25.75
N TYR A 560 -3.06 -14.57 25.15
CA TYR A 560 -3.81 -15.81 24.98
C TYR A 560 -3.14 -17.06 25.53
N LEU A 561 -1.83 -17.05 25.72
CA LEU A 561 -1.11 -18.19 26.28
C LEU A 561 -0.76 -17.89 27.73
N VAL A 562 -1.00 -18.87 28.60
CA VAL A 562 -0.43 -18.84 29.94
C VAL A 562 1.05 -19.14 29.76
N ILE A 563 1.90 -18.13 30.02
CA ILE A 563 3.36 -18.24 29.91
C ILE A 563 3.91 -18.86 31.18
#